data_AF-A0A1Y2T6C5-F1
#
_entry.id   AF-A0A1Y2T6C5-F1
#
_cell.length_a   1.000
_cell.length_b   1.000
_cell.length_c   1.000
_cell.angle_alpha   90.00
_cell.angle_beta   90.00
_cell.angle_gamma   90.00
#
_symmetry.space_group_name_H-M   'P 1'
#
loop_
_entity.id
_entity.type
_entity.pdbx_description
1 polymer ?
#
loop_
_entity_poly.entity_id
_entity_poly.type
_entity_poly.pdbx_seq_one_letter_code
_entity_poly.pdbx_strand_id
1 'polypeptide(L)'
;MRSHSLAALTKELQVPLVDHHRADADAKTAAMVLMKLLERAEGVETVADLNRLTKGINVEQLRPYHTTVLVKTQAGMKNLYKLISLSHIEYFNRTPRVPRSELEKHREGLLVGSSTYGGQLFDALIRGVPDEELEQMASWYDYLEILPRDCLAFLLESGQVNSEEQLLSLNRRIYELGKKLGKPVCAVSDAHFLDPHQQVFRRILKHGIGFRDEYDRPFYLRTTQEMLDEFAYLGEQAAYEVVVENPNAIAAQIEKVKVVPDKLTRRCWRGRWRRPAGSRGRR
;
A
#
# COMPACT_ATOMS: atom_id res chain seq x y z
N MET A 1 -14.39 16.07 10.77
CA MET A 1 -14.73 16.83 9.55
C MET A 1 -14.55 15.92 8.33
N ARG A 2 -15.44 15.94 7.34
CA ARG A 2 -15.38 15.04 6.15
C ARG A 2 -14.63 15.62 4.95
N SER A 3 -14.41 16.93 4.90
CA SER A 3 -13.65 17.65 3.88
C SER A 3 -12.81 18.73 4.54
N HIS A 4 -11.60 18.97 4.02
CA HIS A 4 -10.69 20.04 4.45
C HIS A 4 -10.61 21.16 3.41
N SER A 5 -11.56 21.24 2.48
CA SER A 5 -11.62 22.34 1.51
C SER A 5 -11.85 23.68 2.20
N LEU A 6 -11.37 24.77 1.59
CA LEU A 6 -11.53 26.12 2.12
C LEU A 6 -13.01 26.43 2.42
N ALA A 7 -13.92 26.08 1.51
CA ALA A 7 -15.36 26.25 1.68
C ALA A 7 -15.95 25.45 2.87
N ALA A 8 -15.42 24.27 3.15
CA ALA A 8 -15.86 23.47 4.29
C ALA A 8 -15.37 24.08 5.60
N LEU A 9 -14.13 24.57 5.62
CA LEU A 9 -13.51 25.21 6.78
C LEU A 9 -14.15 26.56 7.12
N THR A 10 -14.47 27.39 6.13
CA THR A 10 -15.16 28.67 6.35
C THR A 10 -16.54 28.48 6.95
N LYS A 11 -17.29 27.47 6.49
CA LYS A 11 -18.60 27.13 7.06
C LYS A 11 -18.52 26.66 8.51
N GLU A 12 -17.53 25.81 8.82
CA GLU A 12 -17.34 25.25 10.16
C GLU A 12 -16.82 26.29 11.17
N LEU A 13 -15.89 27.15 10.73
CA LEU A 13 -15.26 28.17 11.57
C LEU A 13 -16.00 29.51 11.53
N GLN A 14 -17.14 29.57 10.82
CA GLN A 14 -17.97 30.77 10.64
C GLN A 14 -17.17 31.97 10.10
N VAL A 15 -16.27 31.70 9.15
CA VAL A 15 -15.48 32.73 8.46
C VAL A 15 -16.21 33.14 7.18
N PRO A 16 -16.37 34.45 6.91
CA PRO A 16 -17.02 34.91 5.68
C PRO A 16 -16.17 34.57 4.46
N LEU A 17 -16.84 34.07 3.43
CA LEU A 17 -16.23 33.67 2.18
C LEU A 17 -16.78 34.58 1.08
N VAL A 18 -15.99 35.59 0.72
CA VAL A 18 -16.39 36.62 -0.25
C VAL A 18 -15.57 36.43 -1.52
N ASP A 19 -16.23 36.42 -2.69
CA ASP A 19 -15.62 36.30 -4.02
C ASP A 19 -14.72 35.06 -4.22
N HIS A 20 -15.30 33.88 -3.99
CA HIS A 20 -14.69 32.61 -4.37
C HIS A 20 -14.20 32.62 -5.83
N HIS A 21 -12.99 32.10 -6.07
CA HIS A 21 -12.26 32.07 -7.36
C HIS A 21 -11.33 33.26 -7.65
N ARG A 22 -11.21 34.23 -6.73
CA ARG A 22 -10.15 35.24 -6.78
C ARG A 22 -9.01 34.86 -5.84
N ALA A 23 -7.79 34.74 -6.38
CA ALA A 23 -6.61 34.35 -5.61
C ALA A 23 -6.35 35.25 -4.38
N ASP A 24 -6.60 36.56 -4.50
CA ASP A 24 -6.43 37.50 -3.39
C ASP A 24 -7.50 37.35 -2.30
N ALA A 25 -8.73 36.98 -2.68
CA ALA A 25 -9.83 36.76 -1.75
C ALA A 25 -9.70 35.40 -1.04
N ASP A 26 -9.30 34.36 -1.77
CA ASP A 26 -9.05 33.04 -1.21
C ASP A 26 -7.86 33.07 -0.22
N ALA A 27 -6.80 33.84 -0.51
CA ALA A 27 -5.68 34.03 0.40
C ALA A 27 -6.10 34.73 1.72
N LYS A 28 -6.93 35.78 1.63
CA LYS A 28 -7.47 36.47 2.82
C LYS A 28 -8.35 35.54 3.65
N THR A 29 -9.21 34.78 2.99
CA THR A 29 -10.10 33.81 3.65
C THR A 29 -9.27 32.71 4.34
N ALA A 30 -8.23 32.19 3.67
CA ALA A 30 -7.33 31.20 4.24
C ALA A 30 -6.60 31.74 5.48
N ALA A 31 -6.16 33.00 5.46
CA ALA A 31 -5.54 33.64 6.62
C ALA A 31 -6.53 33.75 7.81
N MET A 32 -7.78 34.11 7.56
CA MET A 32 -8.81 34.15 8.62
C MET A 32 -9.11 32.76 9.19
N VAL A 33 -9.19 31.75 8.33
CA VAL A 33 -9.32 30.33 8.73
C VAL A 33 -8.14 29.91 9.59
N LEU A 34 -6.91 30.24 9.19
CA LEU A 34 -5.70 29.94 9.96
C LEU A 34 -5.74 30.59 11.34
N MET A 35 -6.12 31.87 11.45
CA MET A 35 -6.24 32.56 12.74
C MET A 35 -7.22 31.84 13.67
N LYS A 36 -8.37 31.40 13.15
CA LYS A 36 -9.36 30.62 13.92
C LYS A 36 -8.85 29.24 14.34
N LEU A 37 -7.99 28.62 13.52
CA LEU A 37 -7.35 27.35 13.87
C LEU A 37 -6.26 27.54 14.95
N LEU A 38 -5.50 28.64 14.89
CA LEU A 38 -4.52 29.00 15.91
C LEU A 38 -5.17 29.31 17.26
N GLU A 39 -6.31 29.99 17.28
CA GLU A 39 -7.12 30.17 18.50
C GLU A 39 -7.52 28.83 19.15
N ARG A 40 -7.73 27.78 18.34
CA ARG A 40 -8.05 26.43 18.83
C ARG A 40 -6.81 25.61 19.22
N ALA A 41 -5.62 26.08 18.88
CA ALA A 41 -4.35 25.41 19.17
C ALA A 41 -3.71 25.95 20.45
N GLU A 42 -4.50 26.08 21.52
CA GLU A 42 -4.03 26.56 22.83
C GLU A 42 -2.89 25.67 23.37
N GLY A 43 -1.80 26.30 23.81
CA GLY A 43 -0.63 25.60 24.39
C GLY A 43 0.37 25.03 23.37
N VAL A 44 0.30 25.44 22.10
CA VAL A 44 1.26 25.09 21.04
C VAL A 44 2.20 26.27 20.79
N GLU A 45 3.50 26.07 21.00
CA GLU A 45 4.53 27.09 20.74
C GLU A 45 5.32 26.81 19.46
N THR A 46 5.38 25.54 19.04
CA THR A 46 6.08 25.11 17.83
C THR A 46 5.18 24.30 16.90
N VAL A 47 5.53 24.24 15.61
CA VAL A 47 4.82 23.39 14.64
C VAL A 47 4.81 21.92 15.07
N ALA A 48 5.86 21.45 15.76
CA ALA A 48 5.93 20.10 16.30
C ALA A 48 4.89 19.84 17.41
N ASP A 49 4.52 20.86 18.19
CA ASP A 49 3.54 20.73 19.26
C ASP A 49 2.11 20.52 18.74
N LEU A 50 1.82 20.91 17.48
CA LEU A 50 0.53 20.63 16.83
C LEU A 50 0.24 19.13 16.80
N ASN A 51 1.27 18.28 16.70
CA ASN A 51 1.10 16.83 16.72
C ASN A 51 0.48 16.33 18.03
N ARG A 52 0.66 17.05 19.15
CA ARG A 52 0.10 16.71 20.46
C ARG A 52 -1.41 16.98 20.55
N LEU A 53 -1.93 17.89 19.74
CA LEU A 53 -3.37 18.21 19.68
C LEU A 53 -4.18 17.14 18.94
N THR A 54 -3.52 16.31 18.14
CA THR A 54 -4.14 15.20 17.43
C THR A 54 -4.51 14.09 18.41
N LYS A 55 -5.76 14.08 18.89
CA LYS A 55 -6.29 13.01 19.76
C LYS A 55 -6.50 11.73 18.96
N GLY A 56 -5.50 10.85 18.99
CA GLY A 56 -5.53 9.55 18.33
C GLY A 56 -5.38 9.63 16.81
N ILE A 57 -4.84 8.59 16.21
CA ILE A 57 -4.73 8.49 14.76
C ILE A 57 -6.08 8.03 14.22
N ASN A 58 -6.79 8.90 13.52
CA ASN A 58 -7.96 8.46 12.76
C ASN A 58 -7.48 7.62 11.57
N VAL A 59 -7.46 6.30 11.76
CA VAL A 59 -7.11 5.31 10.75
C VAL A 59 -7.88 5.56 9.45
N GLU A 60 -9.09 6.12 9.53
CA GLU A 60 -9.89 6.37 8.35
C GLU A 60 -9.38 7.49 7.45
N GLN A 61 -8.66 8.44 8.02
CA GLN A 61 -8.10 9.60 7.35
C GLN A 61 -6.64 9.39 6.90
N LEU A 62 -6.01 8.28 7.30
CA LEU A 62 -4.68 7.93 6.84
C LEU A 62 -4.68 7.64 5.34
N ARG A 63 -3.64 8.13 4.66
CA ARG A 63 -3.39 7.81 3.26
C ARG A 63 -3.07 6.31 3.14
N PRO A 64 -3.81 5.55 2.32
CA PRO A 64 -3.51 4.15 2.10
C PRO A 64 -2.28 4.00 1.19
N TYR A 65 -1.49 2.97 1.46
CA TYR A 65 -0.35 2.55 0.65
C TYR A 65 -0.48 1.07 0.31
N HIS A 66 0.10 0.66 -0.81
CA HIS A 66 0.18 -0.74 -1.21
C HIS A 66 1.38 -1.42 -0.52
N THR A 67 1.25 -2.72 -0.30
CA THR A 67 2.33 -3.60 0.15
C THR A 67 2.03 -4.99 -0.40
N THR A 68 3.08 -5.74 -0.76
CA THR A 68 2.93 -7.12 -1.22
C THR A 68 3.03 -8.05 -0.02
N VAL A 69 2.12 -9.02 0.08
CA VAL A 69 2.14 -10.00 1.18
C VAL A 69 2.17 -11.40 0.58
N LEU A 70 3.27 -12.13 0.82
CA LEU A 70 3.42 -13.51 0.40
C LEU A 70 3.21 -14.44 1.61
N VAL A 71 2.48 -15.52 1.41
CA VAL A 71 2.27 -16.53 2.45
C VAL A 71 3.45 -17.49 2.45
N LYS A 72 4.22 -17.50 3.53
CA LYS A 72 5.38 -18.37 3.73
C LYS A 72 4.98 -19.76 4.25
N THR A 73 4.02 -19.83 5.16
CA THR A 73 3.65 -21.07 5.87
C THR A 73 2.13 -21.26 5.92
N GLN A 74 1.68 -22.47 6.28
CA GLN A 74 0.26 -22.75 6.49
C GLN A 74 -0.38 -21.88 7.59
N ALA A 75 0.40 -21.51 8.62
CA ALA A 75 -0.02 -20.57 9.66
C ALA A 75 -0.19 -19.15 9.10
N GLY A 76 0.73 -18.72 8.24
CA GLY A 76 0.64 -17.47 7.49
C GLY A 76 -0.63 -17.37 6.66
N MET A 77 -1.08 -18.47 6.04
CA MET A 77 -2.32 -18.48 5.27
C MET A 77 -3.54 -18.12 6.13
N LYS A 78 -3.61 -18.68 7.35
CA LYS A 78 -4.67 -18.36 8.31
C LYS A 78 -4.61 -16.89 8.73
N ASN A 79 -3.41 -16.36 8.90
CA ASN A 79 -3.20 -14.94 9.23
C ASN A 79 -3.61 -14.02 8.08
N LEU A 80 -3.26 -14.35 6.83
CA LEU A 80 -3.72 -13.62 5.65
C LEU A 80 -5.26 -13.59 5.57
N TYR A 81 -5.93 -14.72 5.82
CA TYR A 81 -7.40 -14.75 5.82
C TYR A 81 -8.02 -13.87 6.90
N LYS A 82 -7.41 -13.80 8.10
CA LYS A 82 -7.84 -12.86 9.14
C LYS A 82 -7.65 -11.42 8.68
N LEU A 83 -6.50 -11.08 8.10
CA LEU A 83 -6.22 -9.74 7.60
C LEU A 83 -7.20 -9.31 6.51
N ILE A 84 -7.52 -10.21 5.57
CA ILE A 84 -8.55 -9.96 4.54
C ILE A 84 -9.93 -9.76 5.19
N SER A 85 -10.27 -10.56 6.21
CA SER A 85 -11.55 -10.41 6.92
C SER A 85 -11.64 -9.07 7.66
N LEU A 86 -10.58 -8.70 8.39
CA LEU A 86 -10.48 -7.41 9.08
C LEU A 86 -10.57 -6.24 8.10
N SER A 87 -9.94 -6.35 6.93
CA SER A 87 -9.95 -5.28 5.92
C SER A 87 -11.33 -5.02 5.31
N HIS A 88 -12.17 -6.05 5.23
CA HIS A 88 -13.53 -5.96 4.67
C HIS A 88 -14.61 -5.70 5.71
N ILE A 89 -14.39 -6.04 6.98
CA ILE A 89 -15.41 -5.95 8.04
C ILE A 89 -15.14 -4.75 8.96
N GLU A 90 -13.93 -4.65 9.52
CA GLU A 90 -13.63 -3.69 10.58
C GLU A 90 -13.02 -2.39 10.04
N TYR A 91 -12.12 -2.50 9.05
CA TYR A 91 -11.33 -1.37 8.55
C TYR A 91 -11.76 -0.89 7.15
N PHE A 92 -12.85 -1.44 6.62
CA PHE A 92 -13.38 -1.07 5.32
C PHE A 92 -13.81 0.41 5.30
N ASN A 93 -13.56 1.09 4.17
CA ASN A 93 -14.05 2.44 3.94
C ASN A 93 -14.44 2.62 2.47
N ARG A 94 -13.66 3.35 1.66
CA ARG A 94 -13.85 3.38 0.21
C ARG A 94 -13.31 2.11 -0.45
N THR A 95 -12.25 1.57 0.13
CA THR A 95 -11.60 0.32 -0.28
C THR A 95 -11.20 -0.47 0.98
N PRO A 96 -11.06 -1.81 0.88
CA PRO A 96 -10.53 -2.61 1.96
C PRO A 96 -9.09 -2.18 2.28
N ARG A 97 -8.78 -2.03 3.57
CA ARG A 97 -7.45 -1.62 4.05
C ARG A 97 -7.12 -2.27 5.38
N VAL A 98 -5.84 -2.35 5.70
CA VAL A 98 -5.36 -2.96 6.94
C VAL A 98 -4.38 -1.99 7.62
N PRO A 99 -4.58 -1.65 8.90
CA PRO A 99 -3.58 -0.91 9.65
C PRO A 99 -2.28 -1.71 9.77
N ARG A 100 -1.13 -1.05 9.64
CA ARG A 100 0.19 -1.69 9.79
C ARG A 100 0.33 -2.44 11.12
N SER A 101 -0.26 -1.94 12.21
CA SER A 101 -0.29 -2.61 13.50
C SER A 101 -1.03 -3.95 13.49
N GLU A 102 -2.11 -4.08 12.72
CA GLU A 102 -2.83 -5.36 12.58
C GLU A 102 -2.06 -6.36 11.73
N LEU A 103 -1.37 -5.87 10.69
CA LEU A 103 -0.48 -6.70 9.90
C LEU A 103 0.68 -7.23 10.77
N GLU A 104 1.25 -6.41 11.64
CA GLU A 104 2.32 -6.82 12.55
C GLU A 104 1.86 -7.91 13.54
N LYS A 105 0.65 -7.77 14.11
CA LYS A 105 0.04 -8.80 14.97
C LYS A 105 -0.16 -10.14 14.27
N HIS A 106 -0.31 -10.13 12.95
CA HIS A 106 -0.57 -11.31 12.12
C HIS A 106 0.59 -11.62 11.16
N ARG A 107 1.80 -11.09 11.43
CA ARG A 107 2.95 -11.20 10.52
C ARG A 107 3.54 -12.60 10.46
N GLU A 108 3.29 -13.42 11.48
CA GLU A 108 3.79 -14.80 11.54
C GLU A 108 3.41 -15.59 10.27
N GLY A 109 4.41 -16.14 9.60
CA GLY A 109 4.24 -16.92 8.39
C GLY A 109 3.98 -16.10 7.13
N LEU A 110 4.17 -14.78 7.16
CA LEU A 110 4.06 -13.89 6.01
C LEU A 110 5.43 -13.27 5.66
N LEU A 111 5.64 -12.95 4.39
CA LEU A 111 6.71 -12.07 3.91
C LEU A 111 6.07 -10.80 3.34
N VAL A 112 6.61 -9.65 3.70
CA VAL A 112 6.07 -8.33 3.38
C VAL A 112 7.04 -7.59 2.45
N GLY A 113 6.61 -7.34 1.23
CA GLY A 113 7.35 -6.58 0.21
C GLY A 113 7.02 -5.09 0.23
N SER A 114 7.97 -4.26 -0.18
CA SER A 114 7.79 -2.80 -0.24
C SER A 114 6.69 -2.33 -1.19
N SER A 115 6.23 -3.21 -2.10
CA SER A 115 5.40 -2.86 -3.24
C SER A 115 6.10 -1.86 -4.18
N THR A 116 5.44 -1.65 -5.31
CA THR A 116 5.85 -0.84 -6.45
C THR A 116 5.45 0.63 -6.27
N TYR A 117 5.00 1.32 -7.33
CA TYR A 117 4.59 2.73 -7.31
C TYR A 117 3.56 3.11 -6.23
N GLY A 118 2.65 2.19 -5.87
CA GLY A 118 1.67 2.43 -4.81
C GLY A 118 2.21 2.28 -3.39
N GLY A 119 3.47 1.85 -3.23
CA GLY A 119 4.11 1.57 -1.95
C GLY A 119 4.54 2.82 -1.21
N GLN A 120 4.58 2.72 0.13
CA GLN A 120 5.01 3.83 0.98
C GLN A 120 6.45 4.25 0.71
N LEU A 121 7.34 3.27 0.51
CA LEU A 121 8.77 3.52 0.26
C LEU A 121 8.99 4.24 -1.07
N PHE A 122 8.31 3.79 -2.14
CA PHE A 122 8.45 4.38 -3.47
C PHE A 122 7.91 5.82 -3.51
N ASP A 123 6.75 6.08 -2.88
CA ASP A 123 6.19 7.44 -2.74
C ASP A 123 7.11 8.37 -1.94
N ALA A 124 7.72 7.88 -0.85
CA ALA A 124 8.69 8.66 -0.08
C ALA A 124 9.95 8.99 -0.90
N LEU A 125 10.40 8.05 -1.75
CA LEU A 125 11.55 8.24 -2.62
C LEU A 125 11.30 9.34 -3.68
N ILE A 126 10.13 9.34 -4.32
CA ILE A 126 9.72 10.39 -5.27
C ILE A 126 9.67 11.76 -4.57
N ARG A 127 9.19 11.81 -3.32
CA ARG A 127 9.07 13.03 -2.53
C ARG A 127 10.41 13.60 -2.05
N GLY A 128 11.51 12.87 -2.24
CA GLY A 128 12.83 13.31 -1.79
C GLY A 128 12.98 13.30 -0.27
N VAL A 129 12.32 12.36 0.41
CA VAL A 129 12.48 12.15 1.86
C VAL A 129 13.95 11.83 2.19
N PRO A 130 14.51 12.30 3.32
CA PRO A 130 15.90 12.04 3.71
C PRO A 130 16.23 10.54 3.83
N ASP A 131 17.47 10.18 3.53
CA ASP A 131 17.90 8.77 3.49
C ASP A 131 17.72 8.04 4.83
N GLU A 132 17.92 8.71 5.96
CA GLU A 132 17.69 8.14 7.29
C GLU A 132 16.23 7.68 7.49
N GLU A 133 15.27 8.44 6.98
CA GLU A 133 13.86 8.11 7.08
C GLU A 133 13.48 7.00 6.06
N LEU A 134 14.09 7.01 4.87
CA LEU A 134 13.95 5.91 3.90
C LEU A 134 14.46 4.59 4.46
N GLU A 135 15.60 4.60 5.17
CA GLU A 135 16.16 3.44 5.84
C GLU A 135 15.23 2.90 6.93
N GLN A 136 14.67 3.79 7.75
CA GLN A 136 13.69 3.41 8.76
C GLN A 136 12.44 2.78 8.12
N MET A 137 11.93 3.34 7.03
CA MET A 137 10.79 2.78 6.30
C MET A 137 11.13 1.41 5.70
N ALA A 138 12.26 1.31 4.99
CA ALA A 138 12.71 0.10 4.34
C ALA A 138 13.00 -1.03 5.33
N SER A 139 13.48 -0.70 6.54
CA SER A 139 13.80 -1.67 7.61
C SER A 139 12.64 -2.62 7.95
N TRP A 140 11.39 -2.16 7.78
CA TRP A 140 10.19 -2.91 8.12
C TRP A 140 9.78 -3.97 7.11
N TYR A 141 10.21 -3.87 5.85
CA TYR A 141 9.89 -4.85 4.81
C TYR A 141 10.85 -6.03 4.86
N ASP A 142 10.41 -7.22 4.48
CA ASP A 142 11.27 -8.41 4.38
C ASP A 142 12.11 -8.38 3.10
N TYR A 143 11.59 -7.79 2.03
CA TYR A 143 12.26 -7.57 0.77
C TYR A 143 11.77 -6.27 0.11
N LEU A 144 12.58 -5.71 -0.79
CA LEU A 144 12.24 -4.50 -1.53
C LEU A 144 11.93 -4.84 -2.99
N GLU A 145 11.14 -4.02 -3.64
CA GLU A 145 10.65 -4.23 -5.01
C GLU A 145 11.03 -3.06 -5.91
N ILE A 146 11.47 -3.39 -7.13
CA ILE A 146 11.77 -2.43 -8.22
C ILE A 146 11.00 -2.81 -9.48
N LEU A 147 10.69 -1.83 -10.34
CA LEU A 147 9.91 -2.06 -11.57
C LEU A 147 10.72 -1.74 -12.82
N PRO A 148 10.40 -2.39 -13.95
CA PRO A 148 10.80 -1.95 -15.27
C PRO A 148 10.51 -0.46 -15.52
N ARG A 149 11.37 0.20 -16.31
CA ARG A 149 11.27 1.63 -16.62
C ARG A 149 9.99 1.99 -17.36
N ASP A 150 9.52 1.12 -18.24
CA ASP A 150 8.30 1.33 -19.02
C ASP A 150 7.04 1.28 -18.15
N CYS A 151 7.06 0.48 -17.07
CA CYS A 151 6.02 0.45 -16.05
C CYS A 151 6.00 1.74 -15.21
N LEU A 152 7.12 2.45 -15.15
CA LEU A 152 7.28 3.73 -14.46
C LEU A 152 7.14 4.96 -15.38
N ALA A 153 7.00 4.77 -16.69
CA ALA A 153 7.01 5.85 -17.69
C ALA A 153 5.94 6.94 -17.42
N PHE A 154 4.80 6.56 -16.86
CA PHE A 154 3.74 7.50 -16.48
C PHE A 154 4.18 8.56 -15.45
N LEU A 155 5.28 8.34 -14.72
CA LEU A 155 5.86 9.34 -13.83
C LEU A 155 6.47 10.52 -14.60
N LEU A 156 6.99 10.26 -15.80
CA LEU A 156 7.45 11.29 -16.72
C LEU A 156 6.26 12.04 -17.31
N GLU A 157 5.25 11.28 -17.76
CA GLU A 157 4.06 11.84 -18.40
C GLU A 157 3.22 12.70 -17.44
N SER A 158 3.23 12.36 -16.14
CA SER A 158 2.59 13.14 -15.08
C SER A 158 3.47 14.25 -14.49
N GLY A 159 4.72 14.39 -14.94
CA GLY A 159 5.66 15.41 -14.45
C GLY A 159 6.16 15.20 -13.02
N GLN A 160 5.97 14.02 -12.43
CA GLN A 160 6.55 13.67 -11.12
C GLN A 160 8.06 13.44 -11.21
N VAL A 161 8.53 13.07 -12.40
CA VAL A 161 9.93 12.81 -12.73
C VAL A 161 10.25 13.58 -14.01
N ASN A 162 11.48 14.10 -14.12
CA ASN A 162 11.90 15.00 -15.20
C ASN A 162 12.68 14.30 -16.33
N SER A 163 13.16 13.07 -16.13
CA SER A 163 13.94 12.34 -17.12
C SER A 163 13.89 10.83 -16.90
N GLU A 164 14.11 10.06 -17.98
CA GLU A 164 14.25 8.60 -17.90
C GLU A 164 15.37 8.19 -16.93
N GLU A 165 16.48 8.93 -16.91
CA GLU A 165 17.58 8.68 -15.96
C GLU A 165 17.12 8.84 -14.50
N GLN A 166 16.20 9.75 -14.21
CA GLN A 166 15.63 9.87 -12.88
C GLN A 166 14.73 8.66 -12.55
N LEU A 167 14.04 8.03 -13.50
CA LEU A 167 13.35 6.75 -13.27
C LEU A 167 14.33 5.63 -12.90
N LEU A 168 15.42 5.51 -13.67
CA LEU A 168 16.46 4.50 -13.41
C LEU A 168 17.13 4.75 -12.05
N SER A 169 17.34 6.02 -11.70
CA SER A 169 17.87 6.44 -10.41
C SER A 169 16.96 6.03 -9.24
N LEU A 170 15.63 6.07 -9.38
CA LEU A 170 14.71 5.58 -8.34
C LEU A 170 14.97 4.08 -8.05
N ASN A 171 15.10 3.26 -9.09
CA ASN A 171 15.41 1.83 -8.92
C ASN A 171 16.82 1.62 -8.33
N ARG A 172 17.82 2.39 -8.77
CA ARG A 172 19.19 2.33 -8.20
C ARG A 172 19.19 2.66 -6.71
N ARG A 173 18.48 3.70 -6.28
CA ARG A 173 18.38 4.08 -4.87
C ARG A 173 17.72 2.98 -4.03
N ILE A 174 16.66 2.34 -4.52
CA ILE A 174 16.04 1.19 -3.81
C ILE A 174 17.01 0.01 -3.74
N TYR A 175 17.75 -0.25 -4.82
CA TYR A 175 18.77 -1.29 -4.84
C TYR A 175 19.87 -1.03 -3.80
N GLU A 176 20.46 0.16 -3.80
CA GLU A 176 21.48 0.59 -2.83
C GLU A 176 20.97 0.52 -1.37
N LEU A 177 19.72 0.95 -1.15
CA LEU A 177 19.06 0.86 0.15
C LEU A 177 18.92 -0.60 0.62
N GLY A 178 18.55 -1.50 -0.28
CA GLY A 178 18.51 -2.93 -0.02
C GLY A 178 19.88 -3.48 0.35
N LYS A 179 20.94 -3.15 -0.39
CA LYS A 179 22.31 -3.56 -0.07
C LYS A 179 22.77 -3.04 1.29
N LYS A 180 22.50 -1.76 1.61
CA LYS A 180 22.86 -1.14 2.88
C LYS A 180 22.19 -1.82 4.07
N LEU A 181 20.92 -2.22 3.93
CA LEU A 181 20.14 -2.88 4.98
C LEU A 181 20.28 -4.42 4.99
N GLY A 182 21.02 -5.00 4.04
CA GLY A 182 21.12 -6.45 3.87
C GLY A 182 19.79 -7.11 3.51
N LYS A 183 18.91 -6.40 2.79
CA LYS A 183 17.61 -6.89 2.34
C LYS A 183 17.63 -7.26 0.87
N PRO A 184 17.02 -8.39 0.47
CA PRO A 184 16.91 -8.76 -0.94
C PRO A 184 16.04 -7.75 -1.68
N VAL A 185 16.47 -7.40 -2.88
CA VAL A 185 15.75 -6.50 -3.80
C VAL A 185 15.30 -7.34 -4.99
N CYS A 186 14.01 -7.35 -5.27
CA CYS A 186 13.39 -8.17 -6.30
C CYS A 186 12.84 -7.27 -7.41
N ALA A 187 13.21 -7.58 -8.65
CA ALA A 187 12.58 -6.98 -9.82
C ALA A 187 11.22 -7.64 -10.08
N VAL A 188 10.16 -6.85 -10.13
CA VAL A 188 8.78 -7.32 -10.31
C VAL A 188 8.14 -6.65 -11.53
N SER A 189 7.40 -7.42 -12.32
CA SER A 189 6.69 -6.90 -13.49
C SER A 189 5.31 -6.34 -13.17
N ASP A 190 4.80 -6.54 -11.95
CA ASP A 190 3.43 -6.19 -11.55
C ASP A 190 2.39 -6.66 -12.60
N ALA A 191 2.54 -7.91 -13.06
CA ALA A 191 1.78 -8.43 -14.20
C ALA A 191 0.27 -8.48 -13.92
N HIS A 192 -0.51 -7.91 -14.84
CA HIS A 192 -1.98 -7.93 -14.84
C HIS A 192 -2.56 -8.73 -16.00
N PHE A 193 -1.74 -9.10 -16.97
CA PHE A 193 -2.09 -9.91 -18.14
C PHE A 193 -0.87 -10.74 -18.58
N LEU A 194 -1.10 -11.75 -19.40
CA LEU A 194 -0.04 -12.69 -19.81
C LEU A 194 0.84 -12.08 -20.90
N ASP A 195 0.23 -11.71 -22.02
CA ASP A 195 0.93 -11.26 -23.22
C ASP A 195 0.72 -9.77 -23.49
N PRO A 196 1.68 -9.05 -24.09
CA PRO A 196 1.57 -7.61 -24.36
C PRO A 196 0.28 -7.20 -25.09
N HIS A 197 -0.19 -7.99 -26.06
CA HIS A 197 -1.39 -7.69 -26.83
C HIS A 197 -2.68 -7.68 -25.99
N GLN A 198 -2.69 -8.33 -24.82
CA GLN A 198 -3.84 -8.40 -23.93
C GLN A 198 -4.10 -7.09 -23.16
N GLN A 199 -3.18 -6.12 -23.27
CA GLN A 199 -3.34 -4.77 -22.72
C GLN A 199 -4.67 -4.12 -23.15
N VAL A 200 -5.13 -4.39 -24.37
CA VAL A 200 -6.41 -3.88 -24.88
C VAL A 200 -7.61 -4.29 -24.01
N PHE A 201 -7.63 -5.51 -23.48
CA PHE A 201 -8.72 -5.99 -22.63
C PHE A 201 -8.75 -5.22 -21.31
N ARG A 202 -7.58 -5.01 -20.71
CA ARG A 202 -7.47 -4.21 -19.48
C ARG A 202 -7.93 -2.77 -19.72
N ARG A 203 -7.58 -2.16 -20.85
CA ARG A 203 -8.04 -0.82 -21.21
C ARG A 203 -9.57 -0.75 -21.32
N ILE A 204 -10.19 -1.72 -22.00
CA ILE A 204 -11.65 -1.80 -22.12
C ILE A 204 -12.31 -1.94 -20.73
N LEU A 205 -11.79 -2.82 -19.87
CA LEU A 205 -12.32 -3.01 -18.51
C LEU A 205 -12.21 -1.74 -17.65
N LYS A 206 -11.08 -1.04 -17.70
CA LYS A 206 -10.87 0.23 -16.98
C LYS A 206 -11.83 1.31 -17.46
N HIS A 207 -12.02 1.41 -18.77
CA HIS A 207 -12.99 2.34 -19.35
C HIS A 207 -14.42 2.03 -18.87
N GLY A 208 -14.81 0.76 -18.82
CA GLY A 208 -16.13 0.33 -18.38
C GLY A 208 -16.49 0.68 -16.93
N ILE A 209 -15.50 0.72 -16.03
CA ILE A 209 -15.69 1.11 -14.62
C ILE A 209 -15.52 2.63 -14.39
N GLY A 210 -15.34 3.42 -15.45
CA GLY A 210 -15.10 4.87 -15.36
C GLY A 210 -13.71 5.24 -14.85
N PHE A 211 -12.77 4.29 -14.83
CA PHE A 211 -11.39 4.55 -14.45
C PHE A 211 -10.64 5.15 -15.64
N ARG A 212 -10.50 6.48 -15.62
CA ARG A 212 -9.72 7.23 -16.61
C ARG A 212 -8.25 7.18 -16.20
N ASP A 213 -7.60 6.06 -16.50
CA ASP A 213 -6.14 6.07 -16.54
C ASP A 213 -5.75 6.60 -17.90
N GLU A 214 -5.01 7.71 -17.91
CA GLU A 214 -4.55 8.34 -19.14
C GLU A 214 -3.35 7.57 -19.73
N TYR A 215 -2.75 6.66 -18.95
CA TYR A 215 -1.49 6.02 -19.29
C TYR A 215 -1.64 4.49 -19.41
N ASP A 216 -1.46 3.99 -20.64
CA ASP A 216 -1.48 2.57 -20.97
C ASP A 216 -0.13 1.93 -20.58
N ARG A 217 -0.11 1.20 -19.46
CA ARG A 217 1.10 0.60 -18.89
C ARG A 217 1.28 -0.87 -19.30
N PRO A 218 2.49 -1.32 -19.71
CA PRO A 218 2.76 -2.67 -20.18
C PRO A 218 2.99 -3.66 -19.03
N PHE A 219 1.97 -3.84 -18.19
CA PHE A 219 2.00 -4.79 -17.08
C PHE A 219 1.69 -6.23 -17.54
N TYR A 220 2.53 -6.78 -18.42
CA TYR A 220 2.46 -8.18 -18.85
C TYR A 220 3.42 -9.08 -18.06
N LEU A 221 3.23 -10.40 -18.17
CA LEU A 221 4.17 -11.37 -17.61
C LEU A 221 5.43 -11.43 -18.47
N ARG A 222 6.46 -10.69 -18.05
CA ARG A 222 7.77 -10.67 -18.71
C ARG A 222 8.53 -11.98 -18.51
N THR A 223 9.29 -12.35 -19.53
CA THR A 223 10.29 -13.43 -19.46
C THR A 223 11.51 -12.99 -18.65
N THR A 224 12.30 -13.95 -18.17
CA THR A 224 13.55 -13.66 -17.47
C THR A 224 14.51 -12.85 -18.35
N GLN A 225 14.58 -13.14 -19.66
CA GLN A 225 15.48 -12.41 -20.56
C GLN A 225 15.06 -10.94 -20.70
N GLU A 226 13.76 -10.68 -20.94
CA GLU A 226 13.25 -9.29 -21.00
C GLU A 226 13.52 -8.52 -19.70
N MET A 227 13.42 -9.20 -18.55
CA MET A 227 13.75 -8.59 -17.26
C MET A 227 15.26 -8.32 -17.12
N LEU A 228 16.13 -9.25 -17.52
CA LEU A 228 17.58 -9.04 -17.49
C LEU A 228 17.99 -7.87 -18.39
N ASP A 229 17.43 -7.80 -19.60
CA ASP A 229 17.70 -6.73 -20.56
C ASP A 229 17.21 -5.37 -20.01
N GLU A 230 16.03 -5.35 -19.38
CA GLU A 230 15.47 -4.17 -18.74
C GLU A 230 16.35 -3.62 -17.61
N PHE A 231 16.88 -4.49 -16.75
CA PHE A 231 17.67 -4.10 -15.58
C PHE A 231 19.18 -4.05 -15.85
N ALA A 232 19.62 -4.22 -17.09
CA ALA A 232 21.04 -4.21 -17.46
C ALA A 232 21.79 -2.92 -17.06
N TYR A 233 21.09 -1.79 -16.93
CA TYR A 233 21.66 -0.51 -16.47
C TYR A 233 22.15 -0.51 -15.00
N LEU A 234 21.83 -1.54 -14.22
CA LEU A 234 22.37 -1.75 -12.86
C LEU A 234 23.75 -2.44 -12.87
N GLY A 235 24.16 -2.99 -14.02
CA GLY A 235 25.30 -3.88 -14.16
C GLY A 235 24.89 -5.35 -14.13
N GLU A 236 25.64 -6.19 -14.84
CA GLU A 236 25.29 -7.61 -15.09
C GLU A 236 25.04 -8.40 -13.79
N GLN A 237 25.92 -8.26 -12.80
CA GLN A 237 25.78 -8.95 -11.51
C GLN A 237 24.55 -8.47 -10.73
N ALA A 238 24.32 -7.17 -10.66
CA ALA A 238 23.17 -6.60 -9.95
C ALA A 238 21.85 -6.95 -10.66
N ALA A 239 21.82 -6.93 -11.99
CA ALA A 239 20.67 -7.35 -12.78
C ALA A 239 20.32 -8.83 -12.53
N TYR A 240 21.33 -9.72 -12.54
CA TYR A 240 21.10 -11.13 -12.21
C TYR A 240 20.63 -11.33 -10.76
N GLU A 241 21.21 -10.59 -9.82
CA GLU A 241 20.83 -10.62 -8.40
C GLU A 241 19.34 -10.27 -8.22
N VAL A 242 18.87 -9.16 -8.80
CA VAL A 242 17.48 -8.68 -8.61
C VAL A 242 16.44 -9.43 -9.44
N VAL A 243 16.82 -9.98 -10.61
CA VAL A 243 15.89 -10.67 -11.52
C VAL A 243 15.80 -12.16 -11.23
N VAL A 244 16.89 -12.80 -10.80
CA VAL A 244 16.97 -14.26 -10.68
C VAL A 244 17.24 -14.70 -9.25
N GLU A 245 18.35 -14.27 -8.66
CA GLU A 245 18.82 -14.80 -7.37
C GLU A 245 17.87 -14.47 -6.22
N ASN A 246 17.55 -13.18 -6.03
CA ASN A 246 16.69 -12.72 -4.95
C ASN A 246 15.25 -13.24 -5.08
N PRO A 247 14.58 -13.17 -6.25
CA PRO A 247 13.25 -13.75 -6.41
C PRO A 247 13.22 -15.27 -6.14
N ASN A 248 14.23 -16.02 -6.59
CA ASN A 248 14.34 -17.44 -6.28
C ASN A 248 14.59 -17.71 -4.79
N ALA A 249 15.41 -16.88 -4.13
CA ALA A 249 15.64 -16.97 -2.69
C ALA A 249 14.37 -16.69 -1.87
N ILE A 250 13.54 -15.73 -2.30
CA ILE A 250 12.23 -15.48 -1.70
C ILE A 250 11.28 -16.66 -1.96
N ALA A 251 11.22 -17.17 -3.19
CA ALA A 251 10.39 -18.32 -3.53
C ALA A 251 10.79 -19.59 -2.75
N ALA A 252 12.08 -19.82 -2.54
CA ALA A 252 12.60 -20.96 -1.77
C ALA A 252 12.22 -20.93 -0.29
N GLN A 253 11.91 -19.74 0.25
CA GLN A 253 11.43 -19.61 1.64
C GLN A 253 9.97 -20.02 1.81
N ILE A 254 9.20 -20.10 0.72
CA ILE A 254 7.76 -20.39 0.75
C ILE A 254 7.54 -21.90 0.80
N GLU A 255 6.86 -22.36 1.84
CA GLU A 255 6.47 -23.76 1.98
C GLU A 255 5.34 -24.13 1.00
N LYS A 256 5.15 -25.43 0.79
CA LYS A 256 3.98 -25.93 0.06
C LYS A 256 2.70 -25.74 0.90
N VAL A 257 2.04 -24.60 0.71
CA VAL A 257 0.81 -24.24 1.42
C VAL A 257 -0.41 -24.82 0.71
N LYS A 258 -1.34 -25.36 1.50
CA LYS A 258 -2.60 -25.88 1.00
C LYS A 258 -3.72 -24.87 1.20
N VAL A 259 -4.19 -24.31 0.09
CA VAL A 259 -5.26 -23.28 0.08
C VAL A 259 -6.63 -23.89 0.35
N VAL A 260 -6.95 -25.01 -0.31
CA VAL A 260 -8.26 -25.68 -0.20
C VAL A 260 -8.11 -27.00 0.56
N PRO A 261 -8.91 -27.25 1.62
CA PRO A 261 -8.92 -28.54 2.31
C PRO A 261 -9.43 -29.67 1.42
N ASP A 262 -8.81 -30.85 1.46
CA ASP A 262 -9.28 -32.01 0.67
C ASP A 262 -10.56 -32.64 1.23
N LYS A 263 -10.75 -32.52 2.55
CA LYS A 263 -11.76 -33.26 3.28
C LYS A 263 -12.90 -32.33 3.64
N LEU A 264 -14.12 -32.82 3.41
CA LEU A 264 -15.31 -32.22 3.96
C LEU A 264 -15.23 -32.28 5.49
N THR A 265 -15.14 -31.11 6.13
CA THR A 265 -15.24 -31.00 7.58
C THR A 265 -16.70 -31.20 8.00
N ARG A 266 -17.05 -32.43 8.40
CA ARG A 266 -18.35 -32.69 9.02
C ARG A 266 -18.42 -31.92 10.33
N ARG A 267 -19.42 -31.03 10.47
CA ARG A 267 -19.76 -30.46 11.79
C ARG A 267 -20.06 -31.63 12.72
N CYS A 268 -19.16 -31.88 13.67
CA CYS A 268 -19.49 -32.73 14.80
C CYS A 268 -20.44 -31.91 15.68
N TRP A 269 -21.74 -32.00 15.41
CA TRP A 269 -22.78 -31.43 16.27
C TRP A 269 -22.77 -32.22 17.58
N ARG A 270 -21.83 -31.93 18.48
CA ARG A 270 -21.85 -32.42 19.87
C ARG A 270 -22.84 -31.60 20.70
N GLY A 271 -24.03 -31.38 20.15
CA GLY A 271 -25.19 -30.94 20.92
C GLY A 271 -25.68 -32.14 21.72
N ARG A 272 -25.23 -32.24 22.97
CA ARG A 272 -25.83 -33.15 23.94
C ARG A 272 -27.30 -32.71 24.08
N TRP A 273 -28.22 -33.43 23.44
CA TRP A 273 -29.65 -33.31 23.72
C TRP A 273 -29.85 -33.61 25.20
N ARG A 274 -29.84 -32.58 26.05
CA ARG A 274 -30.34 -32.71 27.42
C ARG A 274 -31.84 -32.90 27.26
N ARG A 275 -32.30 -34.16 27.35
CA ARG A 275 -33.70 -34.43 27.69
C ARG A 275 -34.03 -33.62 28.94
N PRO A 276 -35.13 -32.84 28.97
CA PRO A 276 -35.55 -32.16 30.18
C PRO A 276 -35.75 -33.23 31.27
N ALA A 277 -35.02 -33.08 32.38
CA ALA A 277 -35.29 -33.84 33.58
C ALA A 277 -36.59 -33.30 34.18
N GLY A 278 -37.66 -34.10 34.19
CA GLY A 278 -38.83 -33.81 34.99
C GLY A 278 -40.18 -34.11 34.34
N SER A 279 -40.62 -35.35 34.46
CA SER A 279 -42.01 -35.67 34.80
C SER A 279 -42.12 -37.10 35.34
N ARG A 280 -41.66 -37.28 36.59
CA ARG A 280 -42.25 -38.30 37.47
C ARG A 280 -43.46 -37.67 38.15
N GLY A 281 -44.59 -38.38 38.09
CA GLY A 281 -45.83 -38.07 38.81
C GLY A 281 -46.85 -37.38 37.90
N ARG A 282 -48.09 -37.85 37.78
CA ARG A 282 -48.95 -38.51 38.77
C ARG A 282 -49.95 -39.45 38.07
N ARG A 283 -50.28 -40.52 38.80
CA ARG A 283 -51.52 -41.32 38.85
C ARG A 283 -52.25 -41.62 37.54
#